data_AF-A0A3S5A897-F1
#
_entry.id   AF-A0A3S5A897-F1
#
_cell.length_a   1.000
_cell.length_b   1.000
_cell.length_c   1.000
_cell.angle_alpha   90.00
_cell.angle_beta   90.00
_cell.angle_gamma   90.00
#
_symmetry.space_group_name_H-M   'P 1'
#
loop_
_entity.id
_entity.type
_entity.pdbx_description
1 polymer ?
#
loop_
_entity_poly.entity_id
_entity_poly.type
_entity_poly.pdbx_seq_one_letter_code
_entity_poly.pdbx_strand_id
1 'polypeptide(L)' 'MELLLKRISHRLPRFDQSGTISEMHILYASWSADHRVIDGASIAKFSNHWKSYLEEPYLFLLDLKVWLRFR' A
#
# COMPACT_ATOMS: atom_id res chain seq x y z
N MET A 1 -14.10 -1.62 8.16
CA MET A 1 -12.81 -2.10 7.63
C MET A 1 -11.75 -1.73 8.64
N GLU A 2 -10.93 -2.69 9.04
CA GLU A 2 -9.86 -2.50 10.03
C GLU A 2 -8.52 -2.92 9.42
N LEU A 3 -7.47 -2.19 9.79
CA LEU A 3 -6.09 -2.43 9.36
C LEU A 3 -5.27 -2.89 10.56
N LEU A 4 -4.58 -4.02 10.39
CA LEU A 4 -3.52 -4.44 11.29
C LEU A 4 -2.17 -4.35 10.56
N LEU A 5 -1.28 -3.51 11.07
CA LEU A 5 0.11 -3.44 10.63
C LEU A 5 0.98 -4.33 11.49
N LYS A 6 1.74 -5.22 10.85
CA LYS A 6 2.84 -5.91 11.53
C LYS A 6 4.08 -5.03 11.55
N ARG A 7 4.96 -5.25 12.52
CA ARG A 7 6.27 -4.59 12.57
C ARG A 7 6.98 -4.78 11.23
N ILE A 8 7.59 -3.71 10.73
CA ILE A 8 8.42 -3.77 9.51
C ILE A 8 9.44 -4.90 9.70
N SER A 9 9.45 -5.82 8.75
CA SER A 9 10.35 -6.97 8.79
C SER A 9 11.80 -6.50 8.67
N HIS A 10 12.70 -7.34 9.17
CA HIS A 10 14.10 -7.31 8.80
C HIS A 10 14.23 -7.29 7.27
N ARG A 11 15.29 -6.65 6.77
CA ARG A 11 15.52 -6.50 5.34
C ARG A 11 15.63 -7.87 4.67
N LEU A 12 14.93 -8.05 3.54
CA LEU A 12 14.87 -9.32 2.82
C LEU A 12 15.38 -9.14 1.38
N PRO A 13 16.05 -10.15 0.81
CA PRO A 13 16.44 -10.12 -0.60
C PRO A 13 15.20 -10.24 -1.50
N ARG A 14 15.07 -9.36 -2.49
CA ARG A 14 14.01 -9.36 -3.50
C ARG A 14 14.58 -9.03 -4.86
N PHE A 15 13.92 -9.53 -5.90
CA PHE A 15 14.26 -9.16 -7.27
C PHE A 15 13.74 -7.77 -7.60
N ASP A 16 14.57 -6.97 -8.23
CA ASP A 16 14.18 -5.72 -8.86
C ASP A 16 13.70 -5.93 -10.31
N GLN A 17 13.35 -4.83 -10.98
CA GLN A 17 12.87 -4.84 -12.36
C GLN A 17 13.92 -5.33 -13.37
N SER A 18 15.22 -5.28 -13.02
CA SER A 18 16.32 -5.79 -13.85
C SER A 18 16.58 -7.28 -13.63
N GLY A 19 15.89 -7.91 -12.67
CA GLY A 19 16.14 -9.30 -12.26
C GLY A 19 17.34 -9.44 -11.33
N THR A 20 17.88 -8.34 -10.79
CA THR A 20 18.97 -8.36 -9.80
C THR A 20 18.39 -8.45 -8.40
N ILE A 21 19.10 -9.12 -7.49
CA ILE A 21 18.70 -9.19 -6.08
C ILE A 21 19.13 -7.91 -5.36
N SER A 22 18.16 -7.20 -4.80
CA SER A 22 18.36 -6.04 -3.94
C SER A 22 17.76 -6.26 -2.55
N GLU A 23 18.26 -5.51 -1.58
CA GLU A 23 17.78 -5.54 -0.20
C GLU A 23 16.55 -4.64 -0.05
N MET A 24 15.43 -5.18 0.43
CA MET A 24 14.16 -4.44 0.55
C MET A 24 13.56 -4.53 1.96
N HIS A 25 12.99 -3.41 2.42
CA HIS A 25 12.14 -3.36 3.62
C HIS A 25 10.72 -3.83 3.28
N ILE A 26 10.22 -4.84 4.00
CA ILE A 26 8.89 -5.42 3.73
C ILE A 26 7.96 -5.15 4.91
N LEU A 27 6.77 -4.61 4.61
CA LEU A 27 5.67 -4.43 5.53
C LEU A 27 4.55 -5.43 5.20
N TYR A 28 4.06 -6.13 6.23
CA TYR A 28 2.89 -6.98 6.11
C TYR A 28 1.66 -6.23 6.64
N ALA A 29 0.67 -6.05 5.77
CA ALA A 29 -0.63 -5.50 6.12
C ALA A 29 -1.69 -6.61 6.09
N SER A 30 -2.62 -6.59 7.05
CA SER A 30 -3.78 -7.47 7.07
C SER A 30 -5.04 -6.63 7.21
N TRP A 31 -6.03 -6.94 6.37
CA TRP A 31 -7.29 -6.22 6.30
C TRP A 31 -8.41 -7.12 6.80
N SER A 32 -9.28 -6.55 7.62
CA SER A 32 -10.54 -7.17 8.03
C SER A 32 -11.70 -6.27 7.62
N ALA A 33 -12.73 -6.86 7.02
CA ALA A 33 -13.91 -6.14 6.59
C ALA A 33 -15.16 -6.99 6.80
N ASP A 34 -16.28 -6.31 7.05
CA ASP A 34 -17.59 -6.97 7.08
C ASP A 34 -18.01 -7.32 5.65
N HIS A 35 -17.93 -8.60 5.30
CA HIS A 35 -18.24 -9.10 3.97
C HIS A 35 -19.72 -9.00 3.58
N ARG A 36 -20.61 -8.69 4.53
CA ARG A 36 -22.02 -8.40 4.22
C ARG A 36 -22.19 -7.06 3.48
N VAL A 37 -21.20 -6.18 3.63
CA VAL A 37 -21.22 -4.81 3.09
C VAL A 37 -20.12 -4.63 2.04
N ILE A 38 -18.95 -5.24 2.23
CA ILE A 38 -17.77 -5.02 1.39
C ILE A 38 -17.33 -6.34 0.75
N ASP A 39 -17.33 -6.39 -0.58
CA ASP A 39 -16.83 -7.53 -1.33
C ASP A 39 -15.28 -7.58 -1.36
N GLY A 40 -14.74 -8.76 -1.68
CA GLY A 40 -13.29 -8.97 -1.71
C GLY A 40 -12.57 -8.17 -2.81
N ALA A 41 -13.19 -7.91 -3.95
CA ALA A 41 -12.57 -7.14 -5.03
C ALA A 41 -12.41 -5.66 -4.62
N SER A 42 -13.37 -5.11 -3.89
CA SER A 42 -13.28 -3.78 -3.31
C SER A 42 -12.09 -3.65 -2.34
N ILE A 43 -11.90 -4.63 -1.43
CA ILE A 43 -10.76 -4.64 -0.50
C ILE A 43 -9.44 -4.78 -1.25
N ALA A 44 -9.38 -5.66 -2.26
CA ALA A 44 -8.16 -5.87 -3.05
C ALA A 44 -7.74 -4.60 -3.80
N LYS A 45 -8.70 -3.91 -4.44
CA LYS A 45 -8.45 -2.62 -5.12
C LYS A 45 -7.97 -1.57 -4.13
N PHE A 46 -8.64 -1.43 -2.99
CA PHE A 46 -8.23 -0.51 -1.94
C PHE A 46 -6.82 -0.82 -1.41
N SER A 47 -6.52 -2.09 -1.14
CA SER A 47 -5.19 -2.51 -0.67
C SER A 47 -4.09 -2.19 -1.67
N ASN A 48 -4.34 -2.36 -2.97
CA ASN A 48 -3.37 -2.03 -4.02
C ASN A 48 -3.15 -0.51 -4.14
N HIS A 49 -4.22 0.28 -4.01
CA HIS A 49 -4.14 1.74 -4.06
C HIS A 49 -3.44 2.31 -2.82
N TRP A 50 -3.70 1.73 -1.64
CA TRP A 50 -2.96 2.06 -0.41
C TRP A 50 -1.48 1.69 -0.53
N LYS A 51 -1.19 0.51 -1.10
CA LYS A 51 0.18 0.05 -1.35
C LYS A 51 0.95 1.01 -2.27
N SER A 52 0.35 1.47 -3.37
CA SER A 52 1.04 2.37 -4.30
C SER A 52 1.41 3.70 -3.65
N TYR A 53 0.55 4.28 -2.81
CA TYR A 53 0.91 5.50 -2.08
C TYR A 53 2.09 5.32 -1.11
N LEU A 54 2.28 4.11 -0.56
CA LEU A 54 3.40 3.83 0.34
C LEU A 54 4.69 3.49 -0.40
N GLU A 55 4.60 2.78 -1.52
CA GLU A 55 5.77 2.45 -2.36
C GLU A 55 6.23 3.66 -3.17
N GLU A 56 5.31 4.54 -3.57
CA GLU A 56 5.55 5.72 -4.39
C GLU A 56 4.93 6.98 -3.73
N PRO A 57 5.56 7.57 -2.70
CA PRO A 57 4.98 8.64 -1.90
C PRO A 57 4.59 9.92 -2.66
N TYR A 58 5.18 10.14 -3.85
CA TYR A 58 4.85 11.28 -4.69
C TYR A 58 3.43 11.21 -5.27
N LEU A 59 2.86 10.01 -5.45
CA LEU A 59 1.47 9.83 -5.88
C LEU A 59 0.50 10.45 -4.87
N PHE A 60 0.78 10.27 -3.58
CA PHE A 60 -0.02 10.85 -2.50
C PHE A 60 0.04 12.39 -2.52
N LEU A 61 1.22 12.95 -2.77
CA LEU A 61 1.41 14.40 -2.85
C LEU A 61 0.70 15.03 -4.06
N LEU A 62 0.63 14.33 -5.18
CA LEU A 62 -0.08 14.80 -6.37
C LEU A 62 -1.57 14.99 -6.08
N ASP A 63 -2.20 14.01 -5.43
CA ASP A 63 -3.61 14.04 -5.08
C ASP A 63 -3.94 15.11 -4.04
N LEU A 64 -3.03 15.35 -3.08
CA LEU A 64 -3.17 16.44 -2.10
C LEU A 64 -3.06 17.84 -2.73
N LYS A 65 -2.16 18.04 -3.70
CA LYS A 65 -1.97 19.34 -4.37
C LYS A 65 -3.19 19.77 -5.18
N VAL A 66 -3.87 18.82 -5.82
CA VAL A 66 -5.15 19.09 -6.51
C VAL A 66 -6.17 19.62 -5.51
N TRP A 67 -6.20 19.06 -4.29
CA TRP A 67 -7.14 19.47 -3.25
C TRP A 67 -6.83 20.86 -2.65
N LEU A 68 -5.55 21.20 -2.46
CA LEU A 68 -5.13 22.51 -1.93
C LEU A 68 -5.38 23.69 -2.88
N ARG A 69 -5.68 23.44 -4.16
CA ARG A 69 -5.98 24.48 -5.16
C ARG A 69 -7.44 24.95 -5.15
N PHE A 70 -8.31 24.26 -4.41
CA PHE A 70 -9.74 24.60 -4.26
C PHE A 70 -10.11 25.00 -2.83
N ARG A 71 -9.13 25.45 -2.05
CA ARG A 71 -9.34 26.24 -0.83
C ARG A 71 -8.94 27.68 -1.05
#